data_AF-A0A6V8KK42-F1
#
_entry.id   AF-A0A6V8KK42-F1
#
_cell.length_a   1.000
_cell.length_b   1.000
_cell.length_c   1.000
_cell.angle_alpha   90.00
_cell.angle_beta   90.00
_cell.angle_gamma   90.00
#
_symmetry.space_group_name_H-M   'P 1'
#
loop_
_entity.id
_entity.type
_entity.pdbx_description
1 polymer ?
#
loop_
_entity_poly.entity_id
_entity_poly.type
_entity_poly.pdbx_seq_one_letter_code
_entity_poly.pdbx_strand_id
1 'polypeptide(L)'
;MQPGSPYHLIEAIGSCQVGSVWSAIDPQGRSLMVALLDPNVAIDQRWREAFQEAANALVQAGEPGWLYADFASGAPWVAYSAENGIGAERVFLALGMDFQQVPPDGTGPLDHAPYEPATQVTPPPAPPEQPTAPAQQPLPPGIIDTATPAEAPPTTVFPPVQPGPPAAEQAQPVAAQQPPAQPPAPAAPQSAPPAPAAPAAESPVDDFESTQPTQRMHLPPTAQAAPPVTPWAGSAAPQSAPPVSQQPSPVSTPPATYGQPTSGAPHPVSGAPHPVSGAPTSVPPHPTSVPPHPISGGPRPVSGTPMSPAYGQPLSPAYAAPAPAYGPHPPHGPAPYDPYAPVAPPPPRRSRTGMWIGIAVAVLVLIAGGGGVYAWSASGGDPNPPANSASASALPPEAPTGPPVSPGIEPPKPGKWPENWPHVTERDNVKTLSSLDGLGFALKVPQDWDCALAGKAQGFVRYSCGARQGQPNEIGGELIVRDCPQPCNDQQQTTMRMAEEAWGVPWTRTGQYTTIGEQLLDGEQRHALIVVAYWRGGSDGVVNKQLVLRMTSPVREAQELRRIATYLRDVLVF
;
A
#
# COMPACT_ATOMS: atom_id res chain seq x y z
N MET A 1 7.77 25.14 8.87
CA MET A 1 7.65 25.52 7.45
C MET A 1 7.85 24.28 6.61
N GLN A 2 6.82 23.85 5.88
CA GLN A 2 6.93 22.75 4.93
C GLN A 2 7.68 23.26 3.68
N PRO A 3 8.57 22.46 3.06
CA PRO A 3 9.30 22.90 1.87
C PRO A 3 8.32 23.28 0.75
N GLY A 4 8.35 24.55 0.32
CA GLY A 4 7.60 25.02 -0.86
C GLY A 4 6.23 25.66 -0.59
N SER A 5 5.75 25.71 0.66
CA SER A 5 4.54 26.47 1.01
C SER A 5 4.89 27.71 1.85
N PRO A 6 4.39 28.92 1.50
CA PRO A 6 4.64 30.12 2.30
C PRO A 6 3.84 30.14 3.62
N TYR A 7 3.00 29.14 3.88
CA TYR A 7 2.14 29.08 5.06
C TYR A 7 2.73 28.26 6.20
N HIS A 8 2.38 28.68 7.42
CA HIS A 8 2.65 27.91 8.63
C HIS A 8 1.45 27.01 8.94
N LEU A 9 1.51 25.74 8.55
CA LEU A 9 0.48 24.75 8.89
C LEU A 9 0.48 24.50 10.41
N ILE A 10 -0.69 24.54 11.03
CA ILE A 10 -0.88 24.44 12.49
C ILE A 10 -1.47 23.08 12.86
N GLU A 11 -2.62 22.74 12.28
CA GLU A 11 -3.43 21.61 12.69
C GLU A 11 -4.06 20.94 11.47
N ALA A 12 -4.03 19.60 11.45
CA ALA A 12 -4.72 18.84 10.42
C ALA A 12 -6.21 18.80 10.74
N ILE A 13 -7.02 19.28 9.81
CA ILE A 13 -8.48 19.33 9.93
C ILE A 13 -9.09 18.02 9.43
N GLY A 14 -8.44 17.36 8.48
CA GLY A 14 -8.88 16.09 7.92
C GLY A 14 -7.96 15.61 6.80
N SER A 15 -8.18 14.37 6.39
CA SER A 15 -7.42 13.73 5.33
C SER A 15 -8.27 12.77 4.50
N CYS A 16 -7.81 12.48 3.30
CA CYS A 16 -8.30 11.41 2.44
C CYS A 16 -7.11 10.69 1.80
N GLN A 17 -7.37 9.72 0.92
CA GLN A 17 -6.34 8.87 0.32
C GLN A 17 -5.35 9.65 -0.57
N VAL A 18 -5.70 10.87 -0.99
CA VAL A 18 -4.90 11.66 -1.95
C VAL A 18 -4.36 12.98 -1.40
N GLY A 19 -4.74 13.36 -0.18
CA GLY A 19 -4.30 14.63 0.39
C GLY A 19 -4.90 14.92 1.76
N SER A 20 -4.61 16.11 2.24
CA SER A 20 -5.01 16.57 3.57
C SER A 20 -5.40 18.05 3.57
N VAL A 21 -6.21 18.43 4.55
CA VAL A 21 -6.58 19.83 4.80
C VAL A 21 -6.03 20.26 6.14
N TRP A 22 -5.43 21.45 6.16
CA TRP A 22 -4.76 22.01 7.33
C TRP A 22 -5.31 23.40 7.65
N SER A 23 -5.44 23.70 8.94
CA SER A 23 -5.46 25.08 9.42
C SER A 23 -4.06 25.64 9.33
N ALA A 24 -3.92 26.86 8.81
CA ALA A 24 -2.63 27.50 8.59
C ALA A 24 -2.68 29.01 8.86
N ILE A 25 -1.51 29.61 9.06
CA ILE A 25 -1.33 31.06 9.14
C ILE A 25 -0.44 31.53 7.98
N ASP A 26 -0.83 32.64 7.33
CA ASP A 26 -0.01 33.31 6.32
C ASP A 26 1.05 34.25 6.93
N PRO A 27 2.02 34.75 6.13
CA PRO A 27 3.04 35.66 6.64
C PRO A 27 2.51 36.96 7.27
N GLN A 28 1.24 37.31 7.03
CA GLN A 28 0.56 38.47 7.60
C GLN A 28 -0.19 38.14 8.90
N GLY A 29 -0.17 36.88 9.36
CA GLY A 29 -0.86 36.45 10.57
C GLY A 29 -2.33 36.11 10.36
N ARG A 30 -2.81 36.01 9.11
CA ARG A 30 -4.21 35.65 8.83
C ARG A 30 -4.39 34.14 8.83
N SER A 31 -5.48 33.69 9.46
CA SER A 31 -5.87 32.27 9.48
C SER A 31 -6.45 31.85 8.13
N LEU A 32 -5.94 30.74 7.61
CA LEU A 32 -6.30 30.15 6.32
C LEU A 32 -6.57 28.65 6.48
N MET A 33 -7.26 28.08 5.51
CA MET A 33 -7.43 26.64 5.34
C MET A 33 -6.72 26.22 4.06
N VAL A 34 -5.79 25.28 4.14
CA VAL A 34 -4.95 24.85 3.01
C VAL A 34 -5.29 23.41 2.68
N ALA A 35 -5.77 23.15 1.46
CA ALA A 35 -5.83 21.81 0.89
C ALA A 35 -4.47 21.51 0.24
N LEU A 36 -3.87 20.39 0.62
CA LEU A 36 -2.56 19.94 0.17
C LEU A 36 -2.69 18.55 -0.46
N LEU A 37 -2.35 18.45 -1.74
CA LEU A 37 -2.23 17.16 -2.43
C LEU A 37 -0.98 16.44 -1.93
N ASP A 38 -1.10 15.15 -1.61
CA ASP A 38 0.02 14.36 -1.10
C ASP A 38 1.18 14.36 -2.13
N PRO A 39 2.44 14.64 -1.72
CA PRO A 39 3.56 14.71 -2.65
C PRO A 39 3.77 13.44 -3.48
N ASN A 40 3.48 12.25 -2.92
CA ASN A 40 3.63 10.98 -3.64
C ASN A 40 2.53 10.79 -4.68
N VAL A 41 1.31 11.21 -4.35
CA VAL A 41 0.18 11.22 -5.30
C VAL A 41 0.42 12.27 -6.39
N ALA A 42 1.00 13.41 -6.02
CA ALA A 42 1.39 14.46 -6.94
C ALA A 42 2.57 14.07 -7.87
N ILE A 43 3.17 12.89 -7.75
CA ILE A 43 4.11 12.41 -8.78
C ILE A 43 3.35 12.12 -10.09
N ASP A 44 2.08 11.73 -9.99
CA ASP A 44 1.21 11.54 -11.15
C ASP A 44 0.63 12.88 -11.61
N GLN A 45 0.97 13.24 -12.85
CA GLN A 45 0.48 14.45 -13.50
C GLN A 45 -1.06 14.51 -13.57
N ARG A 46 -1.75 13.37 -13.70
CA ARG A 46 -3.21 13.32 -13.75
C ARG A 46 -3.85 13.79 -12.45
N TRP A 47 -3.24 13.44 -11.31
CA TRP A 47 -3.72 13.89 -10.00
C TRP A 47 -3.49 15.38 -9.78
N ARG A 48 -2.38 15.93 -10.30
CA ARG A 48 -2.13 17.38 -10.28
C ARG A 48 -3.20 18.15 -11.06
N GLU A 49 -3.48 17.69 -12.28
CA GLU A 49 -4.47 18.29 -13.17
C GLU A 49 -5.87 18.18 -12.57
N ALA A 50 -6.26 17.00 -12.08
CA ALA A 50 -7.55 16.81 -11.42
C ALA A 50 -7.70 17.72 -10.20
N PHE A 51 -6.67 17.84 -9.35
CA PHE A 51 -6.69 18.71 -8.17
C PHE A 51 -6.85 20.19 -8.55
N GLN A 52 -6.13 20.64 -9.58
CA GLN A 52 -6.27 21.99 -10.12
C GLN A 52 -7.66 22.23 -10.72
N GLU A 53 -8.18 21.29 -11.50
CA GLU A 53 -9.51 21.38 -12.10
C GLU A 53 -10.60 21.42 -11.04
N ALA A 54 -10.52 20.59 -10.01
CA ALA A 54 -11.45 20.59 -8.89
C ALA A 54 -11.45 21.93 -8.15
N ALA A 55 -10.27 22.49 -7.85
CA ALA A 55 -10.15 23.80 -7.23
C ALA A 55 -10.77 24.91 -8.08
N ASN A 56 -10.59 24.87 -9.40
CA ASN A 56 -11.16 25.85 -10.34
C ASN A 56 -12.67 25.67 -10.53
N ALA A 57 -13.16 24.43 -10.57
CA ALA A 57 -14.57 24.11 -10.72
C ALA A 57 -15.40 24.68 -9.54
N LEU A 58 -14.86 24.66 -8.32
CA LEU A 58 -15.50 25.28 -7.16
C LEU A 58 -15.69 26.79 -7.36
N VAL A 59 -14.67 27.50 -7.87
CA VAL A 59 -14.80 28.94 -8.16
C VAL A 59 -15.87 29.19 -9.23
N GLN A 60 -15.92 28.35 -10.26
CA GLN A 60 -16.94 28.45 -11.32
C GLN A 60 -18.36 28.15 -10.82
N ALA A 61 -18.49 27.28 -9.82
CA ALA A 61 -19.75 26.96 -9.16
C ALA A 61 -20.27 28.07 -8.24
N GLY A 62 -19.54 29.19 -8.11
CA GLY A 62 -19.91 30.32 -7.24
C GLY A 62 -19.52 30.12 -5.78
N GLU A 63 -18.73 29.10 -5.46
CA GLU A 63 -18.12 28.97 -4.13
C GLU A 63 -17.06 30.08 -3.92
N PRO A 64 -16.77 30.45 -2.66
CA PRO A 64 -15.70 31.40 -2.37
C PRO A 64 -14.39 30.97 -3.04
N GLY A 65 -13.86 31.86 -3.88
CA GLY A 65 -12.59 31.63 -4.57
C GLY A 65 -11.45 31.35 -3.60
N TRP A 66 -10.50 30.51 -4.03
CA TRP A 66 -9.25 30.38 -3.31
C TRP A 66 -8.46 31.70 -3.35
N LEU A 67 -7.74 32.00 -2.27
CA LEU A 67 -6.93 33.22 -2.14
C LEU A 67 -5.60 33.09 -2.86
N TYR A 68 -4.98 31.92 -2.73
CA TYR A 68 -3.69 31.58 -3.31
C TYR A 68 -3.65 30.10 -3.68
N ALA A 69 -2.85 29.74 -4.68
CA ALA A 69 -2.60 28.36 -5.06
C ALA A 69 -1.22 28.24 -5.69
N ASP A 70 -0.59 27.07 -5.54
CA ASP A 70 0.60 26.67 -6.31
C ASP A 70 0.46 25.21 -6.75
N PHE A 71 -0.04 25.04 -7.97
CA PHE A 71 -0.23 23.73 -8.60
C PHE A 71 1.07 23.15 -9.18
N ALA A 72 2.13 23.96 -9.32
CA ALA A 72 3.42 23.55 -9.88
C ALA A 72 4.40 23.04 -8.81
N SER A 73 4.15 23.34 -7.53
CA SER A 73 4.95 22.87 -6.40
C SER A 73 5.02 21.33 -6.33
N GLY A 74 6.08 20.78 -5.71
CA GLY A 74 6.21 19.34 -5.51
C GLY A 74 5.01 18.70 -4.78
N ALA A 75 4.31 19.48 -3.96
CA ALA A 75 3.07 19.13 -3.28
C ALA A 75 2.01 20.21 -3.55
N PRO A 76 1.24 20.10 -4.64
CA PRO A 76 0.24 21.09 -5.03
C PRO A 76 -0.67 21.49 -3.89
N TRP A 77 -0.90 22.78 -3.74
CA TRP A 77 -1.75 23.29 -2.66
C TRP A 77 -2.63 24.44 -3.11
N VAL A 78 -3.74 24.62 -2.40
CA VAL A 78 -4.68 25.73 -2.57
C VAL A 78 -5.15 26.22 -1.20
N ALA A 79 -5.18 27.54 -1.01
CA ALA A 79 -5.48 28.19 0.26
C ALA A 79 -6.79 28.99 0.18
N TYR A 80 -7.66 28.80 1.17
CA TYR A 80 -8.95 29.46 1.33
C TYR A 80 -8.98 30.29 2.61
N SER A 81 -9.83 31.32 2.66
CA SER A 81 -10.08 32.07 3.90
C SER A 81 -10.73 31.17 4.94
N ALA A 82 -10.23 31.19 6.18
CA ALA A 82 -10.84 30.46 7.28
C ALA A 82 -12.26 30.98 7.61
N GLU A 83 -12.56 32.25 7.30
CA GLU A 83 -13.87 32.87 7.59
C GLU A 83 -15.01 32.27 6.78
N ASN A 84 -14.71 31.64 5.63
CA ASN A 84 -15.71 31.02 4.76
C ASN A 84 -15.95 29.52 5.08
N GLY A 85 -15.33 29.02 6.15
CA GLY A 85 -15.73 27.79 6.87
C GLY A 85 -15.48 26.44 6.20
N ILE A 86 -15.48 26.31 4.86
CA ILE A 86 -15.57 24.97 4.21
C ILE A 86 -14.88 24.92 2.82
N GLY A 87 -13.90 25.79 2.55
CA GLY A 87 -13.32 25.87 1.18
C GLY A 87 -12.41 24.70 0.81
N ALA A 88 -11.48 24.34 1.71
CA ALA A 88 -10.38 23.44 1.39
C ALA A 88 -10.80 21.96 1.24
N GLU A 89 -11.67 21.46 2.11
CA GLU A 89 -12.15 20.06 2.04
C GLU A 89 -12.98 19.79 0.78
N ARG A 90 -13.67 20.81 0.26
CA ARG A 90 -14.48 20.67 -0.95
C ARG A 90 -13.66 20.34 -2.18
N VAL A 91 -12.38 20.68 -2.20
CA VAL A 91 -11.48 20.29 -3.30
C VAL A 91 -11.42 18.76 -3.40
N PHE A 92 -11.28 18.07 -2.26
CA PHE A 92 -11.24 16.60 -2.22
C PHE A 92 -12.61 15.97 -2.42
N LEU A 93 -13.68 16.58 -1.91
CA LEU A 93 -15.04 16.12 -2.20
C LEU A 93 -15.40 16.26 -3.69
N ALA A 94 -14.95 17.33 -4.35
CA ALA A 94 -15.13 17.53 -5.80
C ALA A 94 -14.33 16.51 -6.64
N LEU A 95 -13.24 15.98 -6.10
CA LEU A 95 -12.49 14.85 -6.68
C LEU A 95 -13.17 13.49 -6.46
N GLY A 96 -14.29 13.44 -5.74
CA GLY A 96 -14.98 12.20 -5.38
C GLY A 96 -14.28 11.40 -4.27
N MET A 97 -13.44 12.06 -3.47
CA MET A 97 -12.71 11.41 -2.38
C MET A 97 -13.52 11.47 -1.08
N ASP A 98 -13.50 10.37 -0.33
CA ASP A 98 -14.09 10.32 1.01
C ASP A 98 -13.18 11.08 2.00
N PHE A 99 -13.53 12.34 2.27
CA PHE A 99 -12.79 13.18 3.20
C PHE A 99 -13.21 12.92 4.64
N GLN A 100 -12.26 12.49 5.48
CA GLN A 100 -12.48 12.24 6.90
C GLN A 100 -11.98 13.43 7.73
N GLN A 101 -12.90 14.11 8.41
CA GLN A 101 -12.56 15.15 9.38
C GLN A 101 -11.95 14.54 10.63
N VAL A 102 -10.90 15.18 11.15
CA VAL A 102 -10.35 14.88 12.47
C VAL A 102 -11.33 15.43 13.52
N PRO A 103 -11.83 14.62 14.47
CA PRO A 103 -12.71 15.11 15.52
C PRO A 103 -12.05 16.25 16.32
N PRO A 104 -12.72 17.40 16.50
CA PRO A 104 -12.13 18.60 17.11
C PRO A 104 -11.74 18.42 18.59
N ASP A 105 -12.24 17.37 19.24
CA ASP A 105 -12.05 17.16 20.69
C ASP A 105 -10.72 16.49 21.05
N GLY A 106 -9.86 16.15 20.08
CA GLY A 106 -8.52 15.59 20.33
C GLY A 106 -8.50 14.33 21.22
N THR A 107 -9.66 13.69 21.45
CA THR A 107 -9.86 12.56 22.36
C THR A 107 -9.75 11.22 21.66
N GLY A 108 -9.56 11.22 20.33
CA GLY A 108 -8.87 10.13 19.65
C GLY A 108 -7.36 10.26 19.86
N PRO A 109 -6.60 9.17 20.08
CA PRO A 109 -5.16 9.25 20.31
C PRO A 109 -4.45 9.85 19.09
N LEU A 110 -4.14 11.15 19.18
CA LEU A 110 -3.34 11.89 18.21
C LEU A 110 -1.86 11.46 18.33
N ASP A 111 -1.50 10.37 17.66
CA ASP A 111 -0.11 9.92 17.50
C ASP A 111 0.47 10.31 16.13
N HIS A 112 -0.01 11.41 15.54
CA HIS A 112 0.76 12.15 14.54
C HIS A 112 1.61 13.18 15.27
N ALA A 113 2.91 12.86 15.43
CA ALA A 113 3.90 13.80 15.94
C ALA A 113 3.78 15.14 15.18
N PRO A 114 3.94 16.29 15.85
CA PRO A 114 4.06 17.57 15.17
C PRO A 114 5.12 17.44 14.09
N TYR A 115 4.82 17.84 12.86
CA TYR A 115 5.80 17.92 11.80
C TYR A 115 6.84 18.98 12.21
N GLU A 116 7.91 18.56 12.91
CA GLU A 116 9.03 19.42 13.23
C GLU A 116 9.64 19.88 11.91
N PRO A 117 9.69 21.19 11.64
CA PRO A 117 10.39 21.66 10.46
C PRO A 117 11.86 21.28 10.60
N ALA A 118 12.37 20.52 9.63
CA ALA A 118 13.78 20.19 9.53
C ALA A 118 14.61 21.44 9.83
N THR A 119 15.38 21.39 10.90
CA THR A 119 16.36 22.42 11.24
C THR A 119 17.23 22.61 10.00
N GLN A 120 17.36 23.85 9.51
CA GLN A 120 18.31 24.16 8.44
C GLN A 120 19.69 23.68 8.90
N VAL A 121 20.14 22.57 8.32
CA VAL A 121 21.50 22.06 8.50
C VAL A 121 22.42 23.12 7.93
N THR A 122 23.12 23.83 8.80
CA THR A 122 24.26 24.65 8.41
C THR A 122 25.24 23.72 7.68
N PRO A 123 25.70 24.06 6.46
CA PRO A 123 26.62 23.20 5.73
C PRO A 123 27.84 22.91 6.61
N PRO A 124 28.29 21.64 6.69
CA PRO A 124 29.47 21.31 7.48
C PRO A 124 30.66 22.14 6.98
N PRO A 125 31.52 22.63 7.90
CA PRO A 125 32.73 23.34 7.50
C PRO A 125 33.56 22.46 6.57
N ALA A 126 34.07 23.08 5.50
CA ALA A 126 34.87 22.43 4.48
C ALA A 126 35.98 21.57 5.12
N PRO A 127 36.19 20.32 4.66
CA PRO A 127 37.28 19.49 5.14
C PRO A 127 38.62 20.23 4.98
N PRO A 128 39.53 20.16 5.96
CA PRO A 128 40.85 20.75 5.84
C PRO A 128 41.58 20.17 4.62
N GLU A 129 42.11 21.06 3.78
CA GLU A 129 42.89 20.73 2.59
C GLU A 129 43.99 19.73 2.93
N GLN A 130 43.94 18.56 2.30
CA GLN A 130 45.02 17.58 2.34
C GLN A 130 46.23 18.13 1.59
N PRO A 131 47.46 18.00 2.13
CA PRO A 131 48.67 18.49 1.48
C PRO A 131 48.92 17.82 0.14
N THR A 132 49.04 18.64 -0.90
CA THR A 132 49.41 18.28 -2.26
C THR A 132 50.73 17.48 -2.28
N ALA A 133 50.70 16.27 -2.82
CA ALA A 133 51.89 15.48 -3.11
C ALA A 133 52.75 16.18 -4.19
N PRO A 134 54.09 16.11 -4.10
CA PRO A 134 54.97 16.81 -5.02
C PRO A 134 54.95 16.21 -6.43
N ALA A 135 54.98 17.13 -7.41
CA ALA A 135 54.97 16.89 -8.83
C ALA A 135 56.05 15.91 -9.31
N GLN A 136 55.64 14.92 -10.10
CA GLN A 136 56.56 14.10 -10.89
C GLN A 136 56.97 14.87 -12.16
N GLN A 137 58.28 14.96 -12.37
CA GLN A 137 58.91 15.56 -13.54
C GLN A 137 58.63 14.77 -14.84
N PRO A 138 58.52 15.44 -15.99
CA PRO A 138 58.34 14.78 -17.29
C PRO A 138 59.64 14.17 -17.83
N LEU A 139 59.54 12.94 -18.34
CA LEU A 139 60.58 12.26 -19.13
C LEU A 139 60.58 12.78 -20.59
N PRO A 140 61.74 12.79 -21.28
CA PRO A 140 61.89 13.31 -22.64
C PRO A 140 61.34 12.35 -23.72
N PRO A 141 60.97 12.85 -24.91
CA PRO A 141 60.36 12.04 -25.97
C PRO A 141 61.40 11.22 -26.73
N GLY A 142 61.17 9.91 -26.77
CA GLY A 142 61.87 8.96 -27.64
C GLY A 142 61.14 8.81 -28.97
N ILE A 143 61.92 8.96 -30.05
CA ILE A 143 61.58 8.80 -31.46
C ILE A 143 61.19 7.35 -31.77
N ILE A 144 60.01 7.11 -32.36
CA ILE A 144 59.79 6.01 -33.32
C ILE A 144 58.71 6.41 -34.34
N ASP A 145 59.10 6.42 -35.61
CA ASP A 145 58.25 6.43 -36.81
C ASP A 145 57.44 5.14 -36.92
N THR A 146 56.13 5.20 -37.18
CA THR A 146 55.49 4.35 -38.21
C THR A 146 54.13 4.91 -38.66
N ALA A 147 53.95 4.96 -39.98
CA ALA A 147 52.82 5.52 -40.70
C ALA A 147 51.51 4.72 -40.55
N THR A 148 50.37 5.41 -40.57
CA THR A 148 49.05 4.87 -40.94
C THR A 148 48.19 6.01 -41.53
N PRO A 149 47.46 5.83 -42.64
CA PRO A 149 46.79 6.92 -43.35
C PRO A 149 45.46 7.33 -42.70
N ALA A 150 45.20 8.64 -42.70
CA ALA A 150 43.97 9.24 -42.24
C ALA A 150 42.84 9.10 -43.28
N GLU A 151 41.69 8.59 -42.83
CA GLU A 151 40.43 8.60 -43.55
C GLU A 151 39.65 9.86 -43.17
N ALA A 152 39.25 10.64 -44.18
CA ALA A 152 38.59 11.94 -44.02
C ALA A 152 37.08 11.78 -43.72
N PRO A 153 36.48 12.63 -42.87
CA PRO A 153 35.03 12.67 -42.70
C PRO A 153 34.33 13.34 -43.91
N PRO A 154 33.13 12.90 -44.31
CA PRO A 154 32.41 13.51 -45.42
C PRO A 154 31.81 14.87 -45.04
N THR A 155 32.08 15.86 -45.88
CA THR A 155 31.47 17.19 -45.90
C THR A 155 30.03 17.10 -46.40
N THR A 156 29.05 17.29 -45.53
CA THR A 156 27.64 17.46 -45.94
C THR A 156 27.40 18.89 -46.40
N VAL A 157 27.18 19.05 -47.71
CA VAL A 157 26.82 20.31 -48.37
C VAL A 157 25.30 20.54 -48.21
N PHE A 158 24.89 21.61 -47.56
CA PHE A 158 23.50 22.09 -47.55
C PHE A 158 23.22 22.94 -48.81
N PRO A 159 22.08 22.76 -49.50
CA PRO A 159 21.69 23.61 -50.62
C PRO A 159 21.13 24.97 -50.15
N PRO A 160 21.20 26.01 -50.99
CA PRO A 160 20.75 27.36 -50.65
C PRO A 160 19.21 27.48 -50.64
N VAL A 161 18.70 28.19 -49.64
CA VAL A 161 17.30 28.58 -49.46
C VAL A 161 16.91 29.64 -50.49
N GLN A 162 15.85 29.39 -51.27
CA GLN A 162 15.23 30.38 -52.16
C GLN A 162 14.34 31.36 -51.37
N PRO A 163 14.36 32.67 -51.70
CA PRO A 163 13.41 33.64 -51.14
C PRO A 163 12.05 33.56 -51.87
N GLY A 164 10.98 33.34 -51.11
CA GLY A 164 9.60 33.38 -51.60
C GLY A 164 9.05 34.82 -51.78
N PRO A 165 8.01 35.01 -52.61
CA PRO A 165 7.50 36.31 -53.03
C PRO A 165 6.62 37.01 -51.95
N PRO A 166 6.42 38.34 -52.07
CA PRO A 166 5.69 39.13 -51.09
C PRO A 166 4.18 38.88 -51.13
N ALA A 167 3.56 38.82 -49.95
CA ALA A 167 2.13 38.69 -49.75
C ALA A 167 1.40 39.96 -50.22
N ALA A 168 0.42 39.77 -51.10
CA ALA A 168 -0.50 40.80 -51.54
C ALA A 168 -1.62 41.00 -50.52
N GLU A 169 -1.81 42.26 -50.17
CA GLU A 169 -2.87 42.85 -49.37
C GLU A 169 -4.23 42.68 -50.07
N GLN A 170 -5.19 42.02 -49.40
CA GLN A 170 -6.61 42.09 -49.77
C GLN A 170 -7.46 42.35 -48.52
N ALA A 171 -7.93 43.59 -48.42
CA ALA A 171 -8.96 44.05 -47.52
C ALA A 171 -10.35 43.59 -48.01
N GLN A 172 -11.23 43.19 -47.09
CA GLN A 172 -12.71 43.25 -47.24
C GLN A 172 -13.43 42.97 -45.89
N PRO A 173 -14.73 43.28 -45.74
CA PRO A 173 -15.17 44.32 -44.80
C PRO A 173 -15.93 43.80 -43.57
N VAL A 174 -16.01 44.68 -42.57
CA VAL A 174 -16.78 44.50 -41.33
C VAL A 174 -18.28 44.63 -41.62
N ALA A 175 -19.04 43.56 -41.39
CA ALA A 175 -20.50 43.59 -41.29
C ALA A 175 -20.91 43.17 -39.88
N ALA A 176 -21.61 44.06 -39.18
CA ALA A 176 -22.16 43.85 -37.85
C ALA A 176 -23.31 42.83 -37.88
N GLN A 177 -23.30 41.88 -36.93
CA GLN A 177 -24.45 41.03 -36.64
C GLN A 177 -24.80 41.10 -35.15
N GLN A 178 -26.04 41.52 -34.89
CA GLN A 178 -26.70 41.50 -33.58
C GLN A 178 -26.96 40.06 -33.10
N PRO A 179 -26.98 39.82 -31.78
CA PRO A 179 -27.36 38.53 -31.21
C PRO A 179 -28.90 38.34 -31.21
N PRO A 180 -29.41 37.13 -31.50
CA PRO A 180 -30.83 36.83 -31.40
C PRO A 180 -31.27 36.56 -29.95
N ALA A 181 -32.50 36.99 -29.66
CA ALA A 181 -33.18 36.89 -28.37
C ALA A 181 -33.49 35.45 -27.94
N GLN A 182 -33.34 35.19 -26.63
CA GLN A 182 -33.77 33.96 -25.96
C GLN A 182 -35.29 33.91 -25.75
N PRO A 183 -35.95 32.76 -26.00
CA PRO A 183 -37.33 32.54 -25.57
C PRO A 183 -37.43 32.05 -24.10
N PRO A 184 -38.55 32.31 -23.39
CA PRO A 184 -38.69 32.09 -21.95
C PRO A 184 -38.99 30.64 -21.55
N ALA A 185 -38.54 30.29 -20.34
CA ALA A 185 -38.72 29.00 -19.68
C ALA A 185 -40.18 28.75 -19.23
N PRO A 186 -40.68 27.51 -19.31
CA PRO A 186 -41.93 27.11 -18.66
C PRO A 186 -41.71 26.59 -17.23
N ALA A 187 -42.70 26.90 -16.38
CA ALA A 187 -42.77 26.67 -14.95
C ALA A 187 -42.94 25.20 -14.53
N ALA A 188 -42.51 24.94 -13.30
CA ALA A 188 -42.55 23.66 -12.58
C ALA A 188 -43.98 23.21 -12.19
N PRO A 189 -44.18 21.91 -11.96
CA PRO A 189 -45.20 21.42 -11.03
C PRO A 189 -44.59 20.83 -9.76
N GLN A 190 -45.17 21.28 -8.64
CA GLN A 190 -45.07 20.73 -7.29
C GLN A 190 -45.61 19.30 -7.22
N SER A 191 -45.03 18.45 -6.37
CA SER A 191 -45.74 17.49 -5.50
C SER A 191 -44.74 16.74 -4.61
N ALA A 192 -44.86 16.92 -3.29
CA ALA A 192 -44.24 16.10 -2.26
C ALA A 192 -45.22 14.99 -1.82
N PRO A 193 -44.74 13.79 -1.47
CA PRO A 193 -45.49 12.86 -0.63
C PRO A 193 -44.94 12.83 0.83
N PRO A 194 -45.80 12.54 1.83
CA PRO A 194 -45.47 12.62 3.25
C PRO A 194 -44.75 11.39 3.81
N ALA A 195 -44.08 11.61 4.94
CA ALA A 195 -43.29 10.68 5.73
C ALA A 195 -44.09 9.49 6.31
N PRO A 196 -43.47 8.30 6.47
CA PRO A 196 -44.02 7.24 7.30
C PRO A 196 -43.68 7.44 8.79
N ALA A 197 -44.69 7.23 9.62
CA ALA A 197 -44.70 7.35 11.06
C ALA A 197 -43.86 6.26 11.78
N ALA A 198 -43.24 6.67 12.89
CA ALA A 198 -42.63 5.79 13.88
C ALA A 198 -43.70 5.00 14.66
N PRO A 199 -43.47 3.71 15.00
CA PRO A 199 -44.17 3.08 16.10
C PRO A 199 -43.40 3.25 17.43
N ALA A 200 -44.18 3.61 18.43
CA ALA A 200 -43.79 3.82 19.81
C ALA A 200 -43.40 2.52 20.53
N ALA A 201 -42.65 2.72 21.60
CA ALA A 201 -42.28 1.73 22.60
C ALA A 201 -43.51 1.20 23.37
N GLU A 202 -43.58 -0.11 23.55
CA GLU A 202 -44.32 -0.77 24.62
C GLU A 202 -43.47 -1.91 25.20
N SER A 203 -43.05 -1.72 26.45
CA SER A 203 -42.92 -2.76 27.48
C SER A 203 -43.96 -2.37 28.54
N PRO A 204 -44.61 -3.29 29.29
CA PRO A 204 -43.87 -4.10 30.28
C PRO A 204 -44.57 -5.42 30.76
N VAL A 205 -43.87 -6.16 31.65
CA VAL A 205 -44.31 -7.21 32.66
C VAL A 205 -45.24 -8.35 32.19
N ASP A 206 -45.08 -9.63 32.55
CA ASP A 206 -45.03 -10.21 33.90
C ASP A 206 -44.41 -11.61 33.91
N ASP A 207 -43.92 -11.94 35.10
CA ASP A 207 -43.69 -13.23 35.76
C ASP A 207 -44.18 -14.53 35.09
N PHE A 208 -43.36 -15.59 35.16
CA PHE A 208 -43.78 -16.87 35.76
C PHE A 208 -42.56 -17.76 36.08
N GLU A 209 -42.23 -17.73 37.37
CA GLU A 209 -42.05 -18.88 38.28
C GLU A 209 -41.13 -20.05 37.90
N SER A 210 -40.12 -20.20 38.76
CA SER A 210 -39.37 -21.43 39.01
C SER A 210 -40.28 -22.58 39.46
N THR A 211 -40.11 -23.77 38.89
CA THR A 211 -40.08 -24.99 39.71
C THR A 211 -39.06 -26.00 39.18
N GLN A 212 -38.47 -26.67 40.15
CA GLN A 212 -37.26 -27.47 40.12
C GLN A 212 -37.56 -28.98 39.83
N PRO A 213 -36.55 -29.89 39.87
CA PRO A 213 -36.44 -31.03 38.96
C PRO A 213 -36.90 -32.36 39.58
N THR A 214 -37.04 -33.41 38.77
CA THR A 214 -36.82 -34.79 39.26
C THR A 214 -36.31 -35.72 38.16
N GLN A 215 -35.34 -36.55 38.56
CA GLN A 215 -34.68 -37.65 37.86
C GLN A 215 -35.66 -38.75 37.41
N ARG A 216 -35.28 -39.60 36.44
CA ARG A 216 -34.71 -40.97 36.63
C ARG A 216 -35.05 -41.95 35.48
N MET A 217 -34.05 -42.79 35.16
CA MET A 217 -34.07 -44.13 34.50
C MET A 217 -34.38 -44.19 32.98
N HIS A 218 -33.45 -44.58 32.11
CA HIS A 218 -32.87 -45.92 31.78
C HIS A 218 -33.74 -46.86 30.91
N LEU A 219 -33.43 -46.87 29.59
CA LEU A 219 -33.42 -47.97 28.58
C LEU A 219 -34.74 -48.69 28.21
N PRO A 220 -34.88 -49.37 27.03
CA PRO A 220 -33.87 -49.85 26.05
C PRO A 220 -34.18 -49.52 24.55
N PRO A 221 -33.36 -49.96 23.57
CA PRO A 221 -33.56 -49.65 22.15
C PRO A 221 -34.42 -50.72 21.43
N THR A 222 -35.29 -50.29 20.53
CA THR A 222 -35.96 -51.17 19.55
C THR A 222 -35.71 -50.68 18.13
N ALA A 223 -35.25 -51.61 17.29
CA ALA A 223 -34.94 -51.45 15.89
C ALA A 223 -36.19 -51.59 15.00
N GLN A 224 -36.08 -51.01 13.80
CA GLN A 224 -36.72 -51.38 12.52
C GLN A 224 -38.25 -51.39 12.43
N ALA A 225 -38.79 -50.47 11.62
CA ALA A 225 -39.53 -50.78 10.39
C ALA A 225 -40.02 -49.50 9.70
N ALA A 226 -39.77 -49.39 8.39
CA ALA A 226 -40.49 -48.54 7.44
C ALA A 226 -41.22 -49.46 6.45
N PRO A 227 -42.09 -48.96 5.56
CA PRO A 227 -43.17 -47.98 5.72
C PRO A 227 -44.52 -48.61 5.28
N PRO A 228 -45.63 -47.84 5.28
CA PRO A 228 -46.56 -47.99 4.18
C PRO A 228 -46.93 -46.69 3.47
N VAL A 229 -47.30 -46.90 2.22
CA VAL A 229 -47.57 -45.97 1.13
C VAL A 229 -49.03 -45.48 1.18
N THR A 230 -49.27 -44.36 0.48
CA THR A 230 -50.50 -43.89 -0.22
C THR A 230 -51.09 -42.58 0.33
N PRO A 231 -51.91 -41.85 -0.47
CA PRO A 231 -51.46 -40.75 -1.34
C PRO A 231 -52.21 -39.45 -0.99
N TRP A 232 -51.90 -38.33 -1.66
CA TRP A 232 -52.75 -37.16 -1.99
C TRP A 232 -51.81 -36.13 -2.67
N ALA A 233 -51.90 -35.89 -3.97
CA ALA A 233 -52.90 -35.07 -4.68
C ALA A 233 -52.79 -33.56 -4.36
N GLY A 234 -52.23 -32.82 -5.32
CA GLY A 234 -52.69 -31.48 -5.69
C GLY A 234 -52.01 -30.28 -5.04
N SER A 235 -51.06 -29.66 -5.76
CA SER A 235 -51.18 -28.26 -6.24
C SER A 235 -49.88 -27.84 -6.92
N ALA A 236 -49.94 -27.71 -8.24
CA ALA A 236 -48.88 -27.14 -9.06
C ALA A 236 -48.88 -25.61 -8.92
N ALA A 237 -47.73 -25.02 -8.62
CA ALA A 237 -47.49 -23.58 -8.72
C ALA A 237 -47.04 -23.24 -10.16
N PRO A 238 -47.57 -22.17 -10.78
CA PRO A 238 -47.21 -21.80 -12.15
C PRO A 238 -45.83 -21.14 -12.20
N GLN A 239 -44.96 -21.69 -13.06
CA GLN A 239 -43.74 -21.02 -13.52
C GLN A 239 -44.11 -19.95 -14.54
N SER A 240 -43.87 -18.68 -14.19
CA SER A 240 -43.94 -17.56 -15.12
C SER A 240 -42.60 -17.42 -15.84
N ALA A 241 -42.61 -17.65 -17.15
CA ALA A 241 -41.49 -17.39 -18.05
C ALA A 241 -41.28 -15.87 -18.26
N PRO A 242 -40.04 -15.40 -18.50
CA PRO A 242 -39.79 -14.01 -18.84
C PRO A 242 -40.24 -13.69 -20.28
N PRO A 243 -40.70 -12.45 -20.56
CA PRO A 243 -41.20 -12.06 -21.88
C PRO A 243 -40.07 -11.89 -22.90
N VAL A 244 -40.28 -12.53 -24.06
CA VAL A 244 -39.57 -12.29 -25.32
C VAL A 244 -40.03 -10.93 -25.86
N SER A 245 -39.14 -9.93 -25.84
CA SER A 245 -39.36 -8.68 -26.57
C SER A 245 -38.74 -8.77 -27.96
N GLN A 246 -39.57 -8.41 -28.93
CA GLN A 246 -39.37 -8.57 -30.36
C GLN A 246 -38.32 -7.61 -30.91
N GLN A 247 -37.52 -8.14 -31.83
CA GLN A 247 -36.51 -7.46 -32.62
C GLN A 247 -37.16 -6.69 -33.78
N PRO A 248 -36.96 -5.36 -33.94
CA PRO A 248 -37.41 -4.64 -35.12
C PRO A 248 -36.48 -4.87 -36.32
N SER A 249 -37.08 -4.98 -37.50
CA SER A 249 -36.47 -5.16 -38.81
C SER A 249 -35.44 -4.08 -39.20
N PRO A 250 -34.44 -4.41 -40.06
CA PRO A 250 -33.43 -3.46 -40.53
C PRO A 250 -34.01 -2.49 -41.58
N VAL A 251 -33.74 -1.20 -41.39
CA VAL A 251 -34.00 -0.13 -42.36
C VAL A 251 -32.78 0.02 -43.29
N SER A 252 -33.06 0.07 -44.59
CA SER A 252 -32.11 0.22 -45.69
C SER A 252 -31.21 1.45 -45.59
N THR A 253 -29.92 1.25 -45.86
CA THR A 253 -28.89 2.28 -46.07
C THR A 253 -28.94 2.88 -47.48
N PRO A 254 -28.80 4.21 -47.67
CA PRO A 254 -28.35 4.81 -48.93
C PRO A 254 -26.80 4.85 -49.03
N PRO A 255 -26.23 4.96 -50.25
CA PRO A 255 -24.79 4.76 -50.48
C PRO A 255 -23.95 5.97 -50.05
N ALA A 256 -22.89 5.72 -49.29
CA ALA A 256 -21.86 6.69 -48.96
C ALA A 256 -20.80 6.76 -50.07
N THR A 257 -20.70 7.94 -50.67
CA THR A 257 -19.62 8.39 -51.56
C THR A 257 -18.29 8.44 -50.78
N TYR A 258 -17.23 7.87 -51.35
CA TYR A 258 -15.86 7.98 -50.86
C TYR A 258 -15.38 9.44 -50.86
N GLY A 259 -14.97 9.94 -49.70
CA GLY A 259 -14.18 11.17 -49.53
C GLY A 259 -13.07 10.92 -48.51
N GLN A 260 -11.82 11.06 -48.94
CA GLN A 260 -10.62 10.92 -48.10
C GLN A 260 -10.57 11.99 -47.01
N PRO A 261 -10.16 11.67 -45.77
CA PRO A 261 -9.70 12.69 -44.82
C PRO A 261 -8.19 12.93 -45.02
N THR A 262 -7.85 14.15 -45.44
CA THR A 262 -6.50 14.73 -45.32
C THR A 262 -6.19 14.96 -43.85
N SER A 263 -5.16 14.28 -43.35
CA SER A 263 -4.58 14.51 -42.03
C SER A 263 -3.73 15.78 -42.08
N GLY A 264 -4.12 16.82 -41.35
CA GLY A 264 -3.32 18.03 -41.11
C GLY A 264 -3.05 18.15 -39.61
N ALA A 265 -1.79 17.99 -39.21
CA ALA A 265 -1.32 18.20 -37.85
C ALA A 265 -1.27 19.71 -37.53
N PRO A 266 -1.68 20.16 -36.32
CA PRO A 266 -1.49 21.55 -35.91
C PRO A 266 -0.01 21.82 -35.59
N HIS A 267 0.56 22.84 -36.24
CA HIS A 267 1.89 23.37 -35.92
C HIS A 267 1.84 24.22 -34.63
N PRO A 268 2.75 24.02 -33.66
CA PRO A 268 2.90 24.95 -32.55
C PRO A 268 3.63 26.22 -33.01
N VAL A 269 2.99 27.38 -32.82
CA VAL A 269 3.62 28.69 -32.91
C VAL A 269 4.34 28.95 -31.59
N SER A 270 5.67 28.91 -31.59
CA SER A 270 6.51 29.41 -30.50
C SER A 270 7.51 30.40 -31.09
N GLY A 271 7.19 31.69 -30.97
CA GLY A 271 8.16 32.76 -31.16
C GLY A 271 9.03 32.87 -29.92
N ALA A 272 10.35 32.81 -30.09
CA ALA A 272 11.32 33.08 -29.03
C ALA A 272 11.31 34.58 -28.67
N PRO A 273 11.27 34.97 -27.38
CA PRO A 273 11.44 36.37 -27.01
C PRO A 273 12.89 36.81 -27.23
N HIS A 274 13.06 37.95 -27.92
CA HIS A 274 14.35 38.60 -28.15
C HIS A 274 14.99 39.05 -26.81
N PRO A 275 16.30 38.85 -26.60
CA PRO A 275 17.00 39.42 -25.47
C PRO A 275 17.21 40.93 -25.68
N VAL A 276 16.59 41.74 -24.82
CA VAL A 276 16.91 43.17 -24.70
C VAL A 276 18.19 43.29 -23.88
N SER A 277 19.30 43.52 -24.56
CA SER A 277 20.58 43.91 -23.97
C SER A 277 20.50 45.32 -23.40
N GLY A 278 20.30 45.44 -22.08
CA GLY A 278 20.58 46.63 -21.31
C GLY A 278 21.75 46.36 -20.37
N ALA A 279 22.89 47.01 -20.60
CA ALA A 279 24.08 46.89 -19.76
C ALA A 279 23.89 47.66 -18.43
N PRO A 280 24.06 47.01 -17.26
CA PRO A 280 24.21 47.74 -16.01
C PRO A 280 25.67 48.18 -15.83
N THR A 281 25.87 49.50 -15.80
CA THR A 281 27.13 50.14 -15.41
C THR A 281 27.46 49.78 -13.96
N SER A 282 28.49 48.97 -13.74
CA SER A 282 29.02 48.63 -12.43
C SER A 282 29.91 49.76 -11.91
N VAL A 283 29.49 50.38 -10.81
CA VAL A 283 30.27 51.34 -10.03
C VAL A 283 31.12 50.55 -9.02
N PRO A 284 32.44 50.83 -8.88
CA PRO A 284 33.30 50.10 -7.96
C PRO A 284 33.02 50.45 -6.49
N PRO A 285 32.99 49.47 -5.56
CA PRO A 285 32.82 49.74 -4.14
C PRO A 285 34.12 50.26 -3.50
N HIS A 286 34.00 51.36 -2.75
CA HIS A 286 35.05 51.88 -1.87
C HIS A 286 35.24 50.97 -0.63
N PRO A 287 36.48 50.72 -0.18
CA PRO A 287 36.74 50.03 1.08
C PRO A 287 36.72 51.03 2.25
N THR A 288 35.69 50.96 3.09
CA THR A 288 35.69 51.64 4.39
C THR A 288 36.15 50.67 5.48
N SER A 289 37.43 50.75 5.82
CA SER A 289 38.01 50.08 7.00
C SER A 289 37.62 50.84 8.25
N VAL A 290 36.91 50.20 9.19
CA VAL A 290 36.75 50.68 10.57
C VAL A 290 37.07 49.51 11.53
N PRO A 291 37.93 49.70 12.54
CA PRO A 291 38.37 48.63 13.44
C PRO A 291 37.30 48.27 14.49
N PRO A 292 37.22 47.00 14.94
CA PRO A 292 36.28 46.59 15.98
C PRO A 292 36.76 47.01 17.38
N HIS A 293 35.87 47.64 18.14
CA HIS A 293 36.03 47.88 19.57
C HIS A 293 35.76 46.58 20.38
N PRO A 294 36.58 46.24 21.39
CA PRO A 294 36.31 45.12 22.27
C PRO A 294 35.27 45.50 23.35
N ILE A 295 34.10 44.85 23.34
CA ILE A 295 33.15 44.90 24.46
C ILE A 295 33.54 43.80 25.46
N SER A 296 34.20 44.23 26.53
CA SER A 296 34.33 43.46 27.77
C SER A 296 33.04 43.59 28.57
N GLY A 297 32.35 42.46 28.80
CA GLY A 297 31.22 42.36 29.72
C GLY A 297 31.17 40.96 30.31
N GLY A 298 31.76 40.79 31.50
CA GLY A 298 31.76 39.51 32.23
C GLY A 298 30.38 39.12 32.77
N PRO A 299 30.09 37.81 32.91
CA PRO A 299 28.86 37.33 33.51
C PRO A 299 28.88 37.49 35.04
N ARG A 300 27.85 38.16 35.57
CA ARG A 300 27.54 38.17 37.01
C ARG A 300 26.85 36.84 37.40
N PRO A 301 27.25 36.18 38.50
CA PRO A 301 26.52 35.03 39.03
C PRO A 301 25.25 35.50 39.74
N VAL A 302 24.08 35.07 39.26
CA VAL A 302 22.82 35.22 39.97
C VAL A 302 22.61 33.97 40.82
N SER A 303 22.88 34.12 42.12
CA SER A 303 22.39 33.22 43.16
C SER A 303 20.90 33.45 43.35
N GLY A 304 20.08 32.47 42.99
CA GLY A 304 18.65 32.44 43.27
C GLY A 304 18.23 31.02 43.62
N THR A 305 18.06 30.76 44.91
CA THR A 305 17.49 29.51 45.46
C THR A 305 15.99 29.41 45.11
N PRO A 306 15.51 28.31 44.51
CA PRO A 306 14.07 28.06 44.42
C PRO A 306 13.54 27.54 45.76
N MET A 307 12.62 28.30 46.35
CA MET A 307 11.75 27.89 47.47
C MET A 307 10.90 26.70 47.04
N SER A 308 10.90 25.65 47.88
CA SER A 308 9.98 24.51 47.77
C SER A 308 8.55 24.92 48.13
N PRO A 309 7.52 24.58 47.34
CA PRO A 309 6.16 24.55 47.82
C PRO A 309 5.92 23.24 48.58
N ALA A 310 5.67 23.39 49.89
CA ALA A 310 5.12 22.36 50.75
C ALA A 310 3.65 22.11 50.36
N TYR A 311 3.38 20.95 49.77
CA TYR A 311 2.02 20.39 49.69
C TYR A 311 1.96 19.13 50.55
N GLY A 312 0.98 19.13 51.44
CA GLY A 312 0.78 18.16 52.49
C GLY A 312 0.47 16.75 51.97
N GLN A 313 0.94 15.78 52.73
CA GLN A 313 0.56 14.39 52.61
C GLN A 313 -0.90 14.19 53.03
N PRO A 314 -1.74 13.51 52.23
CA PRO A 314 -2.94 12.86 52.75
C PRO A 314 -2.56 11.55 53.45
N LEU A 315 -2.89 11.50 54.74
CA LEU A 315 -2.91 10.29 55.57
C LEU A 315 -3.80 9.22 54.91
N SER A 316 -3.21 8.11 54.47
CA SER A 316 -3.96 6.90 54.11
C SER A 316 -4.15 6.01 55.35
N PRO A 317 -5.38 5.53 55.62
CA PRO A 317 -5.66 4.66 56.75
C PRO A 317 -5.08 3.26 56.53
N ALA A 318 -4.40 2.75 57.56
CA ALA A 318 -3.90 1.39 57.64
C ALA A 318 -5.07 0.39 57.72
N TYR A 319 -5.43 -0.22 56.59
CA TYR A 319 -6.18 -1.47 56.59
C TYR A 319 -5.18 -2.62 56.75
N ALA A 320 -5.16 -3.19 57.96
CA ALA A 320 -4.47 -4.43 58.26
C ALA A 320 -5.12 -5.57 57.46
N ALA A 321 -4.38 -6.13 56.50
CA ALA A 321 -4.75 -7.37 55.85
C ALA A 321 -4.51 -8.54 56.83
N PRO A 322 -5.48 -9.44 57.06
CA PRO A 322 -5.28 -10.62 57.88
C PRO A 322 -4.32 -11.60 57.20
N ALA A 323 -3.39 -12.13 58.00
CA ALA A 323 -2.41 -13.12 57.59
C ALA A 323 -3.08 -14.38 57.00
N PRO A 324 -2.55 -14.96 55.90
CA PRO A 324 -3.03 -16.24 55.41
C PRO A 324 -2.66 -17.36 56.39
N ALA A 325 -3.67 -18.10 56.83
CA ALA A 325 -3.53 -19.31 57.61
C ALA A 325 -2.77 -20.38 56.81
N TYR A 326 -1.71 -20.93 57.42
CA TYR A 326 -1.00 -22.11 56.95
C TYR A 326 -1.98 -23.31 56.89
N GLY A 327 -2.31 -23.76 55.67
CA GLY A 327 -2.96 -25.04 55.43
C GLY A 327 -1.94 -26.19 55.38
N PRO A 328 -2.33 -27.43 55.76
CA PRO A 328 -1.42 -28.58 55.85
C PRO A 328 -0.95 -29.07 54.47
N HIS A 329 0.35 -29.33 54.37
CA HIS A 329 1.02 -29.91 53.20
C HIS A 329 0.54 -31.34 52.90
N PRO A 330 0.24 -31.71 51.63
CA PRO A 330 0.09 -33.10 51.23
C PRO A 330 1.46 -33.80 51.14
N PRO A 331 1.60 -35.07 51.60
CA PRO A 331 2.89 -35.75 51.64
C PRO A 331 3.06 -36.68 50.44
N HIS A 332 3.43 -36.18 49.26
CA HIS A 332 3.91 -37.05 48.17
C HIS A 332 5.03 -36.36 47.38
N GLY A 333 6.28 -36.58 47.83
CA GLY A 333 7.46 -36.32 47.01
C GLY A 333 7.68 -37.45 45.99
N PRO A 334 8.19 -37.14 44.78
CA PRO A 334 8.62 -38.16 43.84
C PRO A 334 9.86 -38.90 44.39
N ALA A 335 9.87 -40.22 44.20
CA ALA A 335 10.94 -41.10 44.64
C ALA A 335 12.31 -40.71 44.05
N PRO A 336 13.41 -40.89 44.80
CA PRO A 336 14.76 -40.58 44.33
C PRO A 336 15.13 -41.40 43.09
N TYR A 337 15.68 -40.71 42.10
CA TYR A 337 16.18 -41.26 40.85
C TYR A 337 17.39 -42.17 41.13
N ASP A 338 17.26 -43.46 40.82
CA ASP A 338 18.34 -44.45 40.91
C ASP A 338 19.20 -44.40 39.62
N PRO A 339 20.47 -43.95 39.69
CA PRO A 339 21.30 -43.73 38.51
C PRO A 339 21.91 -45.02 37.91
N TYR A 340 21.50 -46.22 38.34
CA TYR A 340 22.11 -47.48 37.87
C TYR A 340 21.13 -48.53 37.33
N ALA A 341 19.97 -48.14 36.82
CA ALA A 341 19.09 -49.07 36.11
C ALA A 341 19.75 -49.57 34.79
N PRO A 342 19.91 -50.89 34.56
CA PRO A 342 20.47 -51.43 33.33
C PRO A 342 19.58 -51.13 32.14
N VAL A 343 20.14 -50.49 31.11
CA VAL A 343 19.47 -50.19 29.85
C VAL A 343 19.14 -51.51 29.13
N ALA A 344 17.85 -51.81 28.96
CA ALA A 344 17.40 -52.93 28.15
C ALA A 344 17.77 -52.71 26.66
N PRO A 345 18.28 -53.73 25.95
CA PRO A 345 18.64 -53.59 24.55
C PRO A 345 17.40 -53.26 23.69
N PRO A 346 17.53 -52.36 22.70
CA PRO A 346 16.41 -51.98 21.85
C PRO A 346 15.90 -53.19 21.04
N PRO A 347 14.58 -53.33 20.84
CA PRO A 347 14.02 -54.42 20.04
C PRO A 347 14.49 -54.32 18.58
N PRO A 348 14.73 -55.46 17.90
CA PRO A 348 15.23 -55.49 16.54
C PRO A 348 14.27 -54.76 15.59
N ARG A 349 14.79 -53.78 14.85
CA ARG A 349 14.04 -53.02 13.86
C ARG A 349 13.60 -53.94 12.73
N ARG A 350 12.28 -54.14 12.62
CA ARG A 350 11.63 -54.91 11.56
C ARG A 350 11.91 -54.23 10.21
N SER A 351 12.76 -54.83 9.40
CA SER A 351 13.17 -54.27 8.11
C SER A 351 11.99 -54.24 7.14
N ARG A 352 11.65 -53.03 6.65
CA ARG A 352 10.58 -52.79 5.65
C ARG A 352 11.02 -53.11 4.22
N THR A 353 12.05 -53.94 4.05
CA THR A 353 12.61 -54.29 2.74
C THR A 353 11.62 -55.10 1.89
N GLY A 354 10.71 -55.86 2.52
CA GLY A 354 9.69 -56.63 1.80
C GLY A 354 8.60 -55.78 1.13
N MET A 355 8.31 -54.58 1.63
CA MET A 355 7.25 -53.72 1.08
C MET A 355 7.68 -53.05 -0.24
N TRP A 356 8.97 -52.67 -0.35
CA TRP A 356 9.50 -52.04 -1.56
C TRP A 356 9.57 -53.01 -2.75
N ILE A 357 9.85 -54.30 -2.48
CA ILE A 357 9.82 -55.34 -3.52
C ILE A 357 8.40 -55.53 -4.06
N GLY A 358 7.38 -55.46 -3.20
CA GLY A 358 5.97 -55.55 -3.63
C GLY A 358 5.55 -54.40 -4.57
N ILE A 359 5.98 -53.18 -4.29
CA ILE A 359 5.67 -52.01 -5.13
C ILE A 359 6.37 -52.11 -6.50
N ALA A 360 7.63 -52.53 -6.52
CA ALA A 360 8.38 -52.68 -7.78
C ALA A 360 7.72 -53.71 -8.72
N VAL A 361 7.22 -54.82 -8.18
CA VAL A 361 6.51 -55.84 -8.97
C VAL A 361 5.17 -55.32 -9.49
N ALA A 362 4.42 -54.57 -8.69
CA ALA A 362 3.13 -54.01 -9.11
C ALA A 362 3.27 -53.00 -10.27
N VAL A 363 4.30 -52.16 -10.24
CA VAL A 363 4.58 -51.20 -11.33
C VAL A 363 4.97 -51.93 -12.62
N LEU A 364 5.76 -53.01 -12.52
CA LEU A 364 6.16 -53.80 -13.67
C LEU A 364 4.97 -54.51 -14.34
N VAL A 365 4.01 -55.00 -13.56
CA VAL A 365 2.77 -55.61 -14.07
C VAL A 365 1.88 -54.57 -14.76
N LEU A 366 1.81 -53.34 -14.24
CA LEU A 366 1.04 -52.26 -14.88
C LEU A 366 1.66 -51.81 -16.22
N ILE A 367 2.98 -51.75 -16.31
CA ILE A 367 3.68 -51.40 -17.56
C ILE A 367 3.55 -52.53 -18.59
N ALA A 368 3.65 -53.79 -18.16
CA ALA A 368 3.49 -54.94 -19.06
C ALA A 368 2.03 -55.20 -19.47
N GLY A 369 1.05 -54.81 -18.64
CA GLY A 369 -0.38 -55.03 -18.90
C GLY A 369 -1.11 -53.85 -19.56
N GLY A 370 -0.61 -52.62 -19.44
CA GLY A 370 -1.30 -51.40 -19.90
C GLY A 370 -0.88 -50.84 -21.27
N GLY A 371 0.13 -51.42 -21.92
CA GLY A 371 0.74 -50.89 -23.15
C GLY A 371 0.02 -51.21 -24.47
N GLY A 372 -1.30 -51.43 -24.47
CA GLY A 372 -2.00 -52.11 -25.58
C GLY A 372 -3.17 -51.40 -26.27
N VAL A 373 -3.43 -50.09 -26.05
CA VAL A 373 -4.63 -49.44 -26.65
C VAL A 373 -4.41 -47.99 -27.14
N TYR A 374 -3.25 -47.63 -27.69
CA TYR A 374 -3.04 -46.29 -28.27
C TYR A 374 -2.50 -46.31 -29.71
N ALA A 375 -3.00 -47.23 -30.53
CA ALA A 375 -2.72 -47.24 -31.96
C ALA A 375 -3.90 -47.82 -32.76
N TRP A 376 -5.03 -47.10 -32.81
CA TRP A 376 -5.99 -47.12 -33.93
C TRP A 376 -7.14 -46.13 -33.72
N SER A 377 -7.02 -44.92 -34.28
CA SER A 377 -8.15 -44.07 -34.69
C SER A 377 -7.66 -42.95 -35.61
N ALA A 378 -7.23 -43.33 -36.82
CA ALA A 378 -6.99 -42.39 -37.91
C ALA A 378 -7.84 -42.87 -39.10
N SER A 379 -9.09 -42.42 -39.17
CA SER A 379 -9.94 -42.49 -40.36
C SER A 379 -11.22 -41.69 -40.17
N GLY A 380 -11.37 -40.62 -40.96
CA GLY A 380 -12.66 -40.13 -41.43
C GLY A 380 -13.39 -39.12 -40.54
N GLY A 381 -13.28 -37.84 -40.88
CA GLY A 381 -14.27 -36.83 -40.51
C GLY A 381 -13.68 -35.45 -40.33
N ASP A 382 -13.71 -34.64 -41.39
CA ASP A 382 -13.71 -33.18 -41.25
C ASP A 382 -15.05 -32.76 -40.62
N PRO A 383 -15.03 -32.21 -39.39
CA PRO A 383 -15.76 -30.97 -39.20
C PRO A 383 -14.99 -29.99 -38.29
N ASN A 384 -14.85 -28.76 -38.78
CA ASN A 384 -14.55 -27.52 -38.06
C ASN A 384 -13.44 -27.57 -36.99
N PRO A 385 -12.30 -26.87 -37.19
CA PRO A 385 -11.37 -26.67 -36.08
C PRO A 385 -12.13 -25.99 -34.93
N PRO A 386 -12.06 -26.49 -33.68
CA PRO A 386 -12.52 -25.72 -32.56
C PRO A 386 -11.76 -24.40 -32.63
N ALA A 387 -12.52 -23.30 -32.65
CA ALA A 387 -11.95 -21.98 -32.50
C ALA A 387 -10.95 -22.06 -31.34
N ASN A 388 -9.67 -21.88 -31.67
CA ASN A 388 -8.62 -21.71 -30.70
C ASN A 388 -9.19 -20.73 -29.68
N SER A 389 -9.43 -21.21 -28.46
CA SER A 389 -9.57 -20.32 -27.33
C SER A 389 -8.26 -19.56 -27.31
N ALA A 390 -8.28 -18.37 -27.89
CA ALA A 390 -7.23 -17.41 -27.75
C ALA A 390 -6.98 -17.37 -26.25
N SER A 391 -5.85 -17.92 -25.82
CA SER A 391 -5.28 -17.54 -24.54
C SER A 391 -5.14 -16.05 -24.67
N ALA A 392 -6.13 -15.32 -24.15
CA ALA A 392 -5.99 -13.91 -23.91
C ALA A 392 -4.72 -13.85 -23.07
N SER A 393 -3.63 -13.35 -23.66
CA SER A 393 -2.48 -12.89 -22.91
C SER A 393 -3.04 -11.83 -21.97
N ALA A 394 -3.52 -12.27 -20.81
CA ALA A 394 -3.90 -11.39 -19.74
C ALA A 394 -2.63 -10.58 -19.48
N LEU A 395 -2.73 -9.27 -19.72
CA LEU A 395 -1.65 -8.35 -19.38
C LEU A 395 -1.25 -8.66 -17.93
N PRO A 396 0.07 -8.78 -17.65
CA PRO A 396 0.53 -9.04 -16.29
C PRO A 396 -0.12 -8.02 -15.35
N PRO A 397 -0.63 -8.45 -14.18
CA PRO A 397 -1.27 -7.55 -13.24
C PRO A 397 -0.34 -6.38 -12.94
N GLU A 398 -0.82 -5.16 -13.16
CA GLU A 398 -0.07 -3.95 -12.82
C GLU A 398 0.29 -3.99 -11.34
N ALA A 399 1.52 -3.59 -11.01
CA ALA A 399 1.91 -3.40 -9.62
C ALA A 399 0.93 -2.42 -8.98
N PRO A 400 0.50 -2.62 -7.72
CA PRO A 400 -0.38 -1.66 -7.05
C PRO A 400 0.26 -0.28 -7.09
N THR A 401 -0.36 0.64 -7.82
CA THR A 401 0.12 2.02 -8.03
C THR A 401 -0.48 3.00 -7.04
N GLY A 402 -1.48 2.59 -6.25
CA GLY A 402 -2.09 3.42 -5.22
C GLY A 402 -1.33 3.38 -3.89
N PRO A 403 -1.34 4.48 -3.10
CA PRO A 403 -0.86 4.45 -1.73
C PRO A 403 -1.65 3.43 -0.89
N PRO A 404 -1.06 2.83 0.15
CA PRO A 404 -1.79 1.96 1.06
C PRO A 404 -2.91 2.73 1.77
N VAL A 405 -4.02 2.06 2.03
CA VAL A 405 -5.18 2.64 2.71
C VAL A 405 -4.86 2.85 4.19
N SER A 406 -4.11 1.93 4.79
CA SER A 406 -3.71 1.97 6.19
C SER A 406 -2.26 1.53 6.35
N PRO A 407 -1.29 2.42 6.09
CA PRO A 407 0.13 2.12 6.30
C PRO A 407 0.42 1.85 7.77
N GLY A 408 1.47 1.08 8.05
CA GLY A 408 1.88 0.83 9.44
C GLY A 408 2.51 2.07 10.07
N ILE A 409 2.36 2.24 11.38
CA ILE A 409 2.79 3.44 12.10
C ILE A 409 4.32 3.42 12.29
N GLU A 410 4.98 4.45 11.74
CA GLU A 410 6.42 4.73 11.88
C GLU A 410 6.67 5.78 13.00
N PRO A 411 7.84 5.79 13.66
CA PRO A 411 8.94 4.82 13.52
C PRO A 411 8.63 3.48 14.22
N PRO A 412 9.33 2.39 13.88
CA PRO A 412 9.09 1.11 14.49
C PRO A 412 9.54 1.12 15.95
N LYS A 413 8.71 0.59 16.85
CA LYS A 413 9.07 0.39 18.24
C LYS A 413 10.16 -0.69 18.33
N PRO A 414 11.26 -0.47 19.06
CA PRO A 414 12.24 -1.53 19.30
C PRO A 414 11.58 -2.71 20.03
N GLY A 415 11.83 -3.93 19.56
CA GLY A 415 11.28 -5.13 20.18
C GLY A 415 12.11 -6.38 19.89
N LYS A 416 11.77 -7.47 20.58
CA LYS A 416 12.31 -8.80 20.28
C LYS A 416 11.32 -9.56 19.42
N TRP A 417 11.83 -10.44 18.58
CA TRP A 417 10.97 -11.45 17.98
C TRP A 417 10.32 -12.28 19.09
N PRO A 418 9.00 -12.56 19.04
CA PRO A 418 8.34 -13.29 20.11
C PRO A 418 8.87 -14.72 20.24
N GLU A 419 9.45 -15.04 21.40
CA GLU A 419 10.09 -16.35 21.66
C GLU A 419 9.07 -17.49 21.77
N ASN A 420 7.79 -17.17 22.00
CA ASN A 420 6.71 -18.14 22.11
C ASN A 420 6.04 -18.49 20.78
N TRP A 421 6.50 -17.93 19.65
CA TRP A 421 5.95 -18.29 18.35
C TRP A 421 6.35 -19.72 17.95
N PRO A 422 5.43 -20.48 17.34
CA PRO A 422 5.71 -21.85 16.93
C PRO A 422 6.73 -21.86 15.79
N HIS A 423 7.62 -22.85 15.80
CA HIS A 423 8.53 -23.13 14.69
C HIS A 423 7.99 -24.22 13.77
N VAL A 424 8.43 -24.25 12.52
CA VAL A 424 8.21 -25.40 11.64
C VAL A 424 9.14 -26.53 12.06
N THR A 425 8.57 -27.67 12.40
CA THR A 425 9.28 -28.90 12.79
C THR A 425 9.09 -29.99 11.74
N GLU A 426 9.92 -31.04 11.80
CA GLU A 426 9.79 -32.21 10.91
C GLU A 426 8.48 -32.99 11.10
N ARG A 427 7.77 -32.77 12.21
CA ARG A 427 6.49 -33.43 12.49
C ARG A 427 5.31 -32.70 11.86
N ASP A 428 5.52 -31.46 11.41
CA ASP A 428 4.48 -30.68 10.79
C ASP A 428 4.25 -31.15 9.35
N ASN A 429 2.98 -31.24 8.96
CA ASN A 429 2.61 -31.59 7.60
C ASN A 429 2.79 -30.37 6.69
N VAL A 430 4.03 -30.15 6.25
CA VAL A 430 4.44 -29.03 5.42
C VAL A 430 4.90 -29.48 4.04
N LYS A 431 4.64 -28.64 3.04
CA LYS A 431 5.27 -28.76 1.72
C LYS A 431 6.29 -27.66 1.52
N THR A 432 7.26 -27.96 0.68
CA THR A 432 8.33 -27.04 0.31
C THR A 432 8.07 -26.49 -1.09
N LEU A 433 7.94 -25.18 -1.21
CA LEU A 433 7.78 -24.44 -2.45
C LEU A 433 9.15 -23.88 -2.85
N SER A 434 9.83 -24.54 -3.78
CA SER A 434 11.16 -24.15 -4.25
C SER A 434 11.15 -23.25 -5.49
N SER A 435 10.02 -23.11 -6.17
CA SER A 435 9.88 -22.43 -7.46
C SER A 435 9.20 -21.06 -7.34
N LEU A 436 9.46 -20.33 -6.26
CA LEU A 436 8.98 -18.97 -6.09
C LEU A 436 10.04 -17.98 -6.61
N ASP A 437 9.74 -17.37 -7.75
CA ASP A 437 10.56 -16.35 -8.38
C ASP A 437 10.87 -15.20 -7.41
N GLY A 438 12.11 -14.72 -7.46
CA GLY A 438 12.59 -13.61 -6.63
C GLY A 438 13.00 -14.00 -5.22
N LEU A 439 12.41 -15.04 -4.62
CA LEU A 439 12.66 -15.42 -3.23
C LEU A 439 14.11 -15.92 -3.01
N GLY A 440 14.63 -16.71 -3.95
CA GLY A 440 16.01 -17.21 -3.90
C GLY A 440 16.26 -18.31 -2.86
N PHE A 441 15.22 -18.73 -2.12
CA PHE A 441 15.23 -19.85 -1.19
C PHE A 441 13.88 -20.57 -1.21
N ALA A 442 13.82 -21.76 -0.63
CA ALA A 442 12.59 -22.54 -0.57
C ALA A 442 11.69 -22.08 0.58
N LEU A 443 10.39 -21.96 0.32
CA LEU A 443 9.39 -21.61 1.33
C LEU A 443 8.70 -22.88 1.86
N LYS A 444 8.66 -23.07 3.19
CA LYS A 444 7.85 -24.13 3.81
C LYS A 444 6.49 -23.56 4.22
N VAL A 445 5.42 -24.20 3.76
CA VAL A 445 4.03 -23.85 4.08
C VAL A 445 3.26 -25.11 4.48
N PRO A 446 2.09 -25.00 5.14
CA PRO A 446 1.22 -26.15 5.37
C PRO A 446 0.88 -26.92 4.09
N GLN A 447 0.64 -28.22 4.19
CA GLN A 447 0.46 -29.11 3.03
C GLN A 447 -0.67 -28.68 2.09
N ASP A 448 -1.73 -28.11 2.64
CA ASP A 448 -2.94 -27.64 1.97
C ASP A 448 -2.85 -26.21 1.41
N TRP A 449 -1.74 -25.49 1.66
CA TRP A 449 -1.55 -24.11 1.23
C TRP A 449 -0.91 -23.96 -0.13
N ASP A 450 -1.54 -23.37 -1.13
CA ASP A 450 -0.88 -23.11 -2.41
C ASP A 450 -0.45 -21.64 -2.53
N CYS A 451 0.61 -21.36 -3.30
CA CYS A 451 1.03 -20.00 -3.66
C CYS A 451 0.90 -19.80 -5.17
N ALA A 452 -0.03 -18.97 -5.60
CA ALA A 452 -0.26 -18.64 -7.00
C ALA A 452 0.39 -17.30 -7.35
N LEU A 453 0.99 -17.20 -8.55
CA LEU A 453 1.53 -15.94 -9.05
C LEU A 453 0.40 -14.93 -9.27
N ALA A 454 0.42 -13.82 -8.52
CA ALA A 454 -0.60 -12.78 -8.53
C ALA A 454 -0.13 -11.45 -9.15
N GLY A 455 1.15 -11.34 -9.50
CA GLY A 455 1.71 -10.18 -10.18
C GLY A 455 3.22 -10.33 -10.39
N LYS A 456 3.74 -9.81 -11.51
CA LYS A 456 5.17 -9.84 -11.80
C LYS A 456 5.55 -8.64 -12.66
N ALA A 457 6.58 -7.93 -12.22
CA ALA A 457 7.22 -6.84 -12.95
C ALA A 457 8.76 -6.93 -12.77
N GLN A 458 9.51 -6.04 -13.40
CA GLN A 458 10.96 -6.01 -13.23
C GLN A 458 11.30 -5.70 -11.77
N GLY A 459 12.05 -6.61 -11.13
CA GLY A 459 12.43 -6.48 -9.72
C GLY A 459 11.26 -6.60 -8.73
N PHE A 460 10.10 -7.13 -9.15
CA PHE A 460 8.92 -7.28 -8.29
C PHE A 460 8.14 -8.56 -8.63
N VAL A 461 7.79 -9.34 -7.62
CA VAL A 461 6.94 -10.52 -7.76
C VAL A 461 5.98 -10.57 -6.58
N ARG A 462 4.71 -10.87 -6.85
CA ARG A 462 3.66 -11.03 -5.85
C ARG A 462 3.01 -12.40 -6.00
N TYR A 463 2.85 -13.10 -4.89
CA TYR A 463 2.14 -14.35 -4.77
C TYR A 463 0.92 -14.17 -3.87
N SER A 464 -0.19 -14.81 -4.22
CA SER A 464 -1.29 -15.06 -3.29
C SER A 464 -1.08 -16.45 -2.70
N CYS A 465 -0.85 -16.51 -1.39
CA CYS A 465 -0.54 -17.73 -0.66
C CYS A 465 -1.62 -17.99 0.40
N GLY A 466 -2.14 -19.21 0.47
CA GLY A 466 -3.16 -19.55 1.47
C GLY A 466 -3.69 -20.97 1.29
N ALA A 467 -4.53 -21.41 2.22
CA ALA A 467 -5.32 -22.62 2.04
C ALA A 467 -6.23 -22.45 0.80
N ARG A 468 -6.44 -23.53 0.04
CA ARG A 468 -7.13 -23.46 -1.27
C ARG A 468 -8.44 -22.66 -1.23
N GLN A 469 -8.56 -21.75 -2.20
CA GLN A 469 -9.68 -20.81 -2.38
C GLN A 469 -11.06 -21.49 -2.35
N GLY A 470 -12.02 -20.79 -1.74
CA GLY A 470 -13.45 -21.18 -1.75
C GLY A 470 -14.08 -21.39 -0.37
N GLN A 471 -13.41 -21.00 0.71
CA GLN A 471 -13.97 -21.03 2.06
C GLN A 471 -14.07 -19.60 2.63
N PRO A 472 -15.18 -19.24 3.31
CA PRO A 472 -15.38 -17.91 3.89
C PRO A 472 -14.39 -17.55 5.03
N ASN A 473 -13.55 -18.50 5.46
CA ASN A 473 -12.55 -18.36 6.51
C ASN A 473 -11.14 -18.65 5.98
N GLU A 474 -10.84 -18.17 4.77
CA GLU A 474 -9.58 -18.48 4.10
C GLU A 474 -8.39 -17.89 4.88
N ILE A 475 -7.53 -18.79 5.38
CA ILE A 475 -6.23 -18.44 5.91
C ILE A 475 -5.26 -18.21 4.75
N GLY A 476 -4.59 -17.05 4.75
CA GLY A 476 -3.67 -16.69 3.69
C GLY A 476 -3.52 -15.19 3.49
N GLY A 477 -3.01 -14.81 2.33
CA GLY A 477 -2.71 -13.43 1.99
C GLY A 477 -1.66 -13.33 0.89
N GLU A 478 -0.78 -12.35 1.00
CA GLU A 478 0.20 -12.02 -0.02
C GLU A 478 1.63 -12.26 0.46
N LEU A 479 2.45 -12.79 -0.44
CA LEU A 479 3.90 -12.82 -0.33
C LEU A 479 4.47 -11.99 -1.48
N ILE A 480 5.09 -10.86 -1.16
CA ILE A 480 5.69 -9.95 -2.13
C ILE A 480 7.20 -10.01 -1.97
N VAL A 481 7.91 -10.11 -3.08
CA VAL A 481 9.37 -9.99 -3.16
C VAL A 481 9.70 -8.89 -4.14
N ARG A 482 10.51 -7.92 -3.73
CA ARG A 482 10.96 -6.85 -4.62
C ARG A 482 12.37 -6.37 -4.35
N ASP A 483 12.94 -5.70 -5.33
CA ASP A 483 14.26 -5.10 -5.24
C ASP A 483 14.22 -3.89 -4.30
N CYS A 484 15.23 -3.78 -3.44
CA CYS A 484 15.47 -2.58 -2.65
C CYS A 484 16.50 -1.70 -3.39
N PRO A 485 16.12 -0.49 -3.83
CA PRO A 485 17.02 0.42 -4.51
C PRO A 485 18.30 0.65 -3.71
N GLN A 486 19.46 0.68 -4.40
CA GLN A 486 20.74 0.89 -3.75
C GLN A 486 21.06 2.39 -3.59
N PRO A 487 21.52 2.83 -2.42
CA PRO A 487 21.75 2.03 -1.21
C PRO A 487 20.44 1.71 -0.44
N CYS A 488 20.25 0.46 -0.02
CA CYS A 488 19.11 0.04 0.80
C CYS A 488 19.30 0.41 2.29
N ASN A 489 19.45 1.71 2.56
CA ASN A 489 19.64 2.26 3.90
C ASN A 489 18.30 2.37 4.68
N ASP A 490 18.37 2.75 5.96
CA ASP A 490 17.20 2.89 6.83
C ASP A 490 16.12 3.82 6.26
N GLN A 491 16.52 4.91 5.58
CA GLN A 491 15.58 5.85 4.95
C GLN A 491 14.80 5.16 3.82
N GLN A 492 15.51 4.46 2.92
CA GLN A 492 14.88 3.71 1.83
C GLN A 492 13.99 2.59 2.39
N GLN A 493 14.42 1.89 3.43
CA GLN A 493 13.62 0.87 4.09
C GLN A 493 12.34 1.47 4.69
N THR A 494 12.42 2.61 5.37
CA THR A 494 11.23 3.32 5.89
C THR A 494 10.28 3.73 4.77
N THR A 495 10.77 4.32 3.67
CA THR A 495 9.92 4.64 2.51
C THR A 495 9.21 3.40 1.97
N MET A 496 9.92 2.28 1.86
CA MET A 496 9.33 1.04 1.38
C MET A 496 8.37 0.38 2.39
N ARG A 497 8.54 0.57 3.70
CA ARG A 497 7.57 0.11 4.72
C ARG A 497 6.31 0.96 4.73
N MET A 498 6.44 2.27 4.57
CA MET A 498 5.29 3.19 4.48
C MET A 498 4.43 2.94 3.23
N ALA A 499 5.00 2.30 2.20
CA ALA A 499 4.25 1.87 1.02
C ALA A 499 3.45 0.57 1.23
N GLU A 500 3.58 -0.09 2.38
CA GLU A 500 2.86 -1.34 2.67
C GLU A 500 1.56 -1.10 3.41
N GLU A 501 0.50 -1.75 2.93
CA GLU A 501 -0.74 -1.91 3.69
C GLU A 501 -0.44 -2.77 4.92
N ALA A 502 -0.63 -2.19 6.10
CA ALA A 502 -0.36 -2.84 7.37
C ALA A 502 -1.47 -2.61 8.39
N TRP A 503 -2.68 -2.25 7.94
CA TRP A 503 -3.85 -2.06 8.80
C TRP A 503 -3.66 -1.03 9.91
N GLY A 504 -2.73 -0.08 9.75
CA GLY A 504 -2.46 0.92 10.78
C GLY A 504 -1.74 0.37 12.03
N VAL A 505 -1.17 -0.84 11.95
CA VAL A 505 -0.48 -1.43 13.11
C VAL A 505 0.83 -0.69 13.43
N PRO A 506 1.17 -0.53 14.73
CA PRO A 506 2.50 -0.06 15.10
C PRO A 506 3.55 -1.11 14.72
N TRP A 507 4.57 -0.70 13.95
CA TRP A 507 5.67 -1.58 13.63
C TRP A 507 6.48 -1.93 14.88
N THR A 508 6.89 -3.19 14.98
CA THR A 508 7.88 -3.64 15.96
C THR A 508 9.14 -4.09 15.22
N ARG A 509 10.26 -3.40 15.43
CA ARG A 509 11.56 -3.76 14.86
C ARG A 509 12.16 -4.92 15.65
N THR A 510 12.37 -6.05 14.97
CA THR A 510 12.81 -7.33 15.56
C THR A 510 14.17 -7.78 15.01
N GLY A 511 15.10 -6.84 14.92
CA GLY A 511 16.42 -7.03 14.33
C GLY A 511 16.86 -5.80 13.56
N GLN A 512 17.97 -5.90 12.80
CA GLN A 512 18.43 -4.79 11.96
C GLN A 512 17.55 -4.61 10.71
N TYR A 513 17.05 -5.71 10.14
CA TYR A 513 16.41 -5.72 8.83
C TYR A 513 14.97 -6.25 8.84
N THR A 514 14.33 -6.32 10.01
CA THR A 514 13.03 -6.98 10.17
C THR A 514 12.09 -6.14 11.01
N THR A 515 10.87 -5.95 10.51
CA THR A 515 9.77 -5.34 11.25
C THR A 515 8.54 -6.23 11.15
N ILE A 516 7.83 -6.38 12.26
CA ILE A 516 6.58 -7.14 12.32
C ILE A 516 5.44 -6.23 12.80
N GLY A 517 4.23 -6.57 12.39
CA GLY A 517 2.99 -5.98 12.88
C GLY A 517 1.93 -7.07 13.04
N GLU A 518 1.19 -7.04 14.14
CA GLU A 518 0.05 -7.92 14.36
C GLU A 518 -1.14 -7.10 14.87
N GLN A 519 -2.34 -7.45 14.42
CA GLN A 519 -3.58 -6.88 14.96
C GLN A 519 -4.74 -7.87 14.83
N LEU A 520 -5.70 -7.72 15.73
CA LEU A 520 -7.02 -8.31 15.59
C LEU A 520 -7.88 -7.37 14.76
N LEU A 521 -8.35 -7.83 13.60
CA LEU A 521 -9.27 -7.06 12.77
C LEU A 521 -10.67 -7.14 13.36
N ASP A 522 -11.22 -5.98 13.70
CA ASP A 522 -12.56 -5.85 14.28
C ASP A 522 -13.64 -6.36 13.30
N GLY A 523 -14.73 -6.89 13.85
CA GLY A 523 -15.89 -7.37 13.08
C GLY A 523 -15.81 -8.82 12.60
N GLU A 524 -14.62 -9.33 12.25
CA GLU A 524 -14.50 -10.67 11.62
C GLU A 524 -13.77 -11.73 12.46
N GLN A 525 -13.32 -11.40 13.68
CA GLN A 525 -12.46 -12.29 14.49
C GLN A 525 -11.26 -12.83 13.69
N ARG A 526 -10.60 -11.94 12.95
CA ARG A 526 -9.44 -12.28 12.14
C ARG A 526 -8.16 -11.74 12.76
N HIS A 527 -7.15 -12.58 12.80
CA HIS A 527 -5.79 -12.18 13.13
C HIS A 527 -5.06 -11.79 11.85
N ALA A 528 -4.51 -10.59 11.83
CA ALA A 528 -3.69 -10.06 10.77
C ALA A 528 -2.22 -10.05 11.21
N LEU A 529 -1.33 -10.49 10.33
CA LEU A 529 0.10 -10.53 10.53
C LEU A 529 0.79 -9.94 9.30
N ILE A 530 1.70 -9.00 9.53
CA ILE A 530 2.60 -8.50 8.51
C ILE A 530 4.07 -8.62 8.96
N VAL A 531 4.91 -9.10 8.06
CA VAL A 531 6.37 -9.17 8.24
C VAL A 531 7.01 -8.46 7.06
N VAL A 532 7.81 -7.44 7.32
CA VAL A 532 8.67 -6.82 6.33
C VAL A 532 10.12 -7.13 6.69
N ALA A 533 10.83 -7.71 5.74
CA ALA A 533 12.20 -8.17 5.91
C ALA A 533 13.07 -7.71 4.74
N TYR A 534 14.32 -7.33 5.02
CA TYR A 534 15.32 -7.03 4.02
C TYR A 534 16.47 -8.03 4.13
N TRP A 535 16.98 -8.50 2.99
CA TRP A 535 18.11 -9.41 2.98
C TRP A 535 19.02 -9.17 1.79
N ARG A 536 20.16 -9.86 1.84
CA ARG A 536 21.18 -9.85 0.81
C ARG A 536 20.78 -10.85 -0.28
N GLY A 537 20.28 -10.35 -1.39
CA GLY A 537 20.08 -11.14 -2.61
C GLY A 537 21.32 -11.09 -3.50
N GLY A 538 21.67 -12.19 -4.13
CA GLY A 538 22.81 -12.23 -5.06
C GLY A 538 24.17 -12.39 -4.37
N SER A 539 25.24 -12.27 -5.16
CA SER A 539 26.61 -12.62 -4.76
C SER A 539 27.42 -11.46 -4.18
N ASP A 540 26.92 -10.23 -4.24
CA ASP A 540 27.60 -9.02 -3.79
C ASP A 540 27.51 -8.78 -2.28
N GLY A 541 26.61 -9.51 -1.58
CA GLY A 541 26.45 -9.44 -0.14
C GLY A 541 25.83 -8.14 0.36
N VAL A 542 25.24 -7.33 -0.52
CA VAL A 542 24.54 -6.08 -0.14
C VAL A 542 23.06 -6.36 0.06
N VAL A 543 22.43 -5.66 1.01
CA VAL A 543 20.98 -5.77 1.21
C VAL A 543 20.28 -5.13 0.01
N ASN A 544 19.61 -5.92 -0.81
CA ASN A 544 19.03 -5.46 -2.08
C ASN A 544 17.67 -6.08 -2.40
N LYS A 545 17.10 -6.85 -1.47
CA LYS A 545 15.75 -7.40 -1.57
C LYS A 545 14.92 -7.01 -0.37
N GLN A 546 13.62 -6.85 -0.60
CA GLN A 546 12.59 -6.73 0.42
C GLN A 546 11.55 -7.83 0.22
N LEU A 547 11.08 -8.38 1.34
CA LEU A 547 10.04 -9.39 1.42
C LEU A 547 8.97 -8.80 2.29
N VAL A 548 7.73 -8.89 1.82
CA VAL A 548 6.54 -8.53 2.57
C VAL A 548 5.66 -9.77 2.63
N LEU A 549 5.46 -10.29 3.82
CA LEU A 549 4.47 -11.31 4.10
C LEU A 549 3.28 -10.60 4.75
N ARG A 550 2.14 -10.52 4.08
CA ARG A 550 0.91 -9.91 4.61
C ARG A 550 -0.20 -10.94 4.62
N MET A 551 -0.58 -11.43 5.80
CA MET A 551 -1.47 -12.57 5.96
C MET A 551 -2.62 -12.26 6.93
N THR A 552 -3.74 -12.93 6.73
CA THR A 552 -4.88 -12.94 7.65
C THR A 552 -5.33 -14.36 7.90
N SER A 553 -5.92 -14.60 9.06
CA SER A 553 -6.45 -15.91 9.46
C SER A 553 -7.61 -15.73 10.43
N PRO A 554 -8.50 -16.72 10.60
CA PRO A 554 -9.31 -16.82 11.80
C PRO A 554 -8.40 -16.83 13.05
N VAL A 555 -8.79 -16.18 14.14
CA VAL A 555 -7.96 -16.08 15.38
C VAL A 555 -7.45 -17.44 15.88
N ARG A 556 -8.27 -18.49 15.76
CA ARG A 556 -7.92 -19.86 16.18
C ARG A 556 -6.76 -20.47 15.36
N GLU A 557 -6.53 -19.96 14.15
CA GLU A 557 -5.52 -20.41 13.19
C GLU A 557 -4.32 -19.44 13.10
N ALA A 558 -4.28 -18.37 13.91
CA ALA A 558 -3.18 -17.39 13.96
C ALA A 558 -1.79 -18.02 14.20
N GLN A 559 -1.75 -19.15 14.88
CA GLN A 559 -0.51 -19.90 15.13
C GLN A 559 0.13 -20.44 13.85
N GLU A 560 -0.65 -20.70 12.80
CA GLU A 560 -0.11 -21.13 11.50
C GLU A 560 0.61 -19.98 10.80
N LEU A 561 0.05 -18.76 10.85
CA LEU A 561 0.70 -17.57 10.30
C LEU A 561 2.03 -17.29 11.00
N ARG A 562 2.03 -17.32 12.34
CA ARG A 562 3.24 -17.13 13.16
C ARG A 562 4.31 -18.18 12.88
N ARG A 563 3.90 -19.41 12.53
CA ARG A 563 4.82 -20.49 12.16
C ARG A 563 5.53 -20.20 10.83
N ILE A 564 4.80 -19.73 9.83
CA ILE A 564 5.37 -19.34 8.53
C ILE A 564 6.31 -18.14 8.70
N ALA A 565 5.89 -17.13 9.47
CA ALA A 565 6.72 -15.97 9.77
C ALA A 565 8.03 -16.36 10.49
N THR A 566 7.96 -17.28 11.45
CA THR A 566 9.13 -17.78 12.17
C THR A 566 10.06 -18.56 11.24
N TYR A 567 9.53 -19.38 10.33
CA TYR A 567 10.33 -20.04 9.30
C TYR A 567 11.05 -19.03 8.40
N LEU A 568 10.36 -17.99 7.93
CA LEU A 568 10.98 -16.94 7.11
C LEU A 568 12.10 -16.23 7.86
N ARG A 569 11.91 -15.93 9.14
CA ARG A 569 12.96 -15.38 9.99
C ARG A 569 14.18 -16.29 10.06
N ASP A 570 13.95 -17.58 10.31
CA ASP A 570 15.03 -18.56 10.47
C ASP A 570 15.81 -18.77 9.15
N VAL A 571 15.15 -18.68 8.00
CA VAL A 571 15.78 -18.86 6.68
C VAL A 571 16.45 -17.61 6.14
N LEU A 572 15.85 -16.43 6.34
CA LEU A 572 16.44 -15.17 5.89
C LEU A 572 17.72 -14.81 6.66
N VAL A 573 18.00 -15.51 7.78
CA VAL A 573 19.17 -15.35 8.66
C VAL A 573 19.54 -13.88 8.81
N PHE A 574 18.76 -13.19 9.65
CA PHE A 574 18.95 -11.79 9.99
C PHE A 574 20.25 -11.51 10.74
#